data_AF-A0A813F8I6-F1
#
_entry.id   AF-A0A813F8I6-F1
#
_cell.length_a   1.000
_cell.length_b   1.000
_cell.length_c   1.000
_cell.angle_alpha   90.00
_cell.angle_beta   90.00
_cell.angle_gamma   90.00
#
_symmetry.space_group_name_H-M   'P 1'
#
loop_
_entity.id
_entity.type
_entity.pdbx_description
1 polymer ?
#
loop_
_entity_poly.entity_id
_entity_poly.type
_entity_poly.pdbx_seq_one_letter_code
_entity_poly.pdbx_strand_id
1 'polypeptide(L)'
;ANTQRYLAEAKTTFDTEQKKLPRKLLRQLALQGELSEPEKLFKKRSSYYEDVVKRQQRVHGAWMTLLESLDASHSLVVRAVPAAMEQLRKSRLLLAEFLHDRNMFSLAVQRDQIKGFEKTGKERALRLASTALVSSYRKAVELLRKRQMSDQVVQGLHELGNLLWLEGDPAGARSSWSDAVDTAYQYVYAIKNWQKCAETAVTPPQDAKRAEIMLLTVAILAKHARLTTPKDTNGHLNAALFASEILEAVLTSALPHPSRRELFAPDKYRLREIFFGLRETRMILPPNSVY
;
A
#
# COMPACT_ATOMS: atom_id res chain seq x y z
N ALA A 1 14.20 -26.12 -26.21
CA ALA A 1 15.34 -27.06 -26.15
C ALA A 1 14.97 -28.45 -26.70
N ASN A 2 14.00 -29.15 -26.12
CA ASN A 2 13.72 -30.56 -26.50
C ASN A 2 13.14 -30.73 -27.92
N THR A 3 12.30 -29.83 -28.39
CA THR A 3 11.69 -29.86 -29.74
C THR A 3 12.68 -29.68 -30.87
N GLN A 4 13.66 -28.79 -30.71
CA GLN A 4 14.76 -28.65 -31.67
C GLN A 4 15.65 -29.91 -31.69
N ARG A 5 15.86 -30.52 -30.53
CA ARG A 5 16.55 -31.80 -30.41
C ARG A 5 15.79 -32.92 -31.13
N TYR A 6 14.47 -33.02 -30.98
CA TYR A 6 13.66 -34.01 -31.71
C TYR A 6 13.66 -33.79 -33.23
N LEU A 7 13.75 -32.54 -33.69
CA LEU A 7 13.90 -32.21 -35.11
C LEU A 7 15.26 -32.69 -35.64
N ALA A 8 16.34 -32.49 -34.87
CA ALA A 8 17.66 -33.03 -35.20
C ALA A 8 17.69 -34.57 -35.18
N GLU A 9 17.06 -35.21 -34.16
CA GLU A 9 16.95 -36.66 -34.05
C GLU A 9 16.12 -37.25 -35.22
N ALA A 10 15.05 -36.58 -35.64
CA ALA A 10 14.26 -36.97 -36.82
C ALA A 10 15.10 -36.97 -38.11
N LYS A 11 16.02 -36.02 -38.25
CA LYS A 11 16.96 -35.96 -39.38
C LYS A 11 17.98 -37.10 -39.32
N THR A 12 18.58 -37.34 -38.15
CA THR A 12 19.55 -38.43 -37.99
C THR A 12 18.92 -39.81 -38.22
N THR A 13 17.70 -40.04 -37.72
CA THR A 13 16.97 -41.29 -37.92
C THR A 13 16.62 -41.51 -39.38
N PHE A 14 16.18 -40.46 -40.09
CA PHE A 14 15.98 -40.50 -41.54
C PHE A 14 17.26 -40.88 -42.28
N ASP A 15 18.38 -40.22 -42.00
CA ASP A 15 19.67 -40.50 -42.64
C ASP A 15 20.14 -41.95 -42.39
N THR A 16 19.86 -42.52 -41.21
CA THR A 16 20.20 -43.91 -40.89
C THR A 16 19.29 -44.92 -41.60
N GLU A 17 17.98 -44.67 -41.66
CA GLU A 17 17.02 -45.56 -42.30
C GLU A 17 17.12 -45.51 -43.83
N GLN A 18 17.43 -44.35 -44.39
CA GLN A 18 17.60 -44.19 -45.84
C GLN A 18 18.86 -44.92 -46.36
N LYS A 19 19.93 -44.98 -45.55
CA LYS A 19 21.15 -45.74 -45.87
C LYS A 19 20.93 -47.26 -45.90
N LYS A 20 19.89 -47.78 -45.22
CA LYS A 20 19.55 -49.22 -45.21
C LYS A 20 18.78 -49.66 -46.46
N LEU A 21 18.25 -48.72 -47.26
CA LEU A 21 17.46 -49.04 -48.45
C LEU A 21 18.33 -49.41 -49.67
N PRO A 22 17.97 -50.45 -50.44
CA PRO A 22 18.73 -50.84 -51.63
C PRO A 22 18.62 -49.80 -52.76
N ARG A 23 19.75 -49.47 -53.39
CA ARG A 23 19.84 -48.43 -54.44
C ARG A 23 18.91 -48.66 -55.64
N LYS A 24 18.58 -49.91 -55.96
CA LYS A 24 17.62 -50.25 -57.04
C LYS A 24 16.20 -49.77 -56.70
N LEU A 25 15.77 -49.96 -55.45
CA LEU A 25 14.45 -49.54 -54.97
C LEU A 25 14.32 -48.01 -54.98
N LEU A 26 15.35 -47.29 -54.53
CA LEU A 26 15.38 -45.83 -54.55
C LEU A 26 15.29 -45.26 -55.97
N ARG A 27 15.97 -45.87 -56.95
CA ARG A 27 15.88 -45.47 -58.37
C ARG A 27 14.50 -45.73 -58.96
N GLN A 28 13.86 -46.86 -58.61
CA GLN A 28 12.52 -47.19 -59.07
C GLN A 28 11.47 -46.22 -58.52
N LEU A 29 11.54 -45.91 -57.22
CA LEU A 29 10.67 -44.93 -56.58
C LEU A 29 10.86 -43.52 -57.17
N ALA A 30 12.10 -43.12 -57.46
CA ALA A 30 12.41 -41.84 -58.11
C ALA A 30 11.83 -41.73 -59.54
N LEU A 31 11.87 -42.82 -60.31
CA LEU A 31 11.27 -42.89 -61.65
C LEU A 31 9.74 -42.85 -61.61
N GLN A 32 9.13 -43.34 -60.54
CA GLN A 32 7.67 -43.31 -60.30
C GLN A 32 7.20 -42.01 -59.62
N GLY A 33 8.12 -41.15 -59.19
CA GLY A 33 7.80 -39.93 -58.44
C GLY A 33 7.30 -40.18 -57.01
N GLU A 34 7.45 -41.40 -56.49
CA GLU A 34 7.00 -41.77 -55.15
C GLU A 34 8.11 -41.58 -54.10
N LEU A 35 7.71 -41.11 -52.91
CA LEU A 35 8.62 -40.93 -51.78
C LEU A 35 8.84 -42.27 -51.07
N SER A 36 10.07 -42.52 -50.60
CA SER A 36 10.33 -43.68 -49.73
C SER A 36 9.58 -43.56 -48.40
N GLU A 37 9.20 -44.68 -47.78
CA GLU A 37 8.51 -44.66 -46.47
C GLU A 37 9.28 -43.88 -45.38
N PRO A 38 10.62 -44.00 -45.25
CA PRO A 38 11.40 -43.16 -44.34
C PRO A 38 11.28 -41.67 -44.65
N GLU A 39 11.17 -41.30 -45.94
CA GLU A 39 11.07 -39.91 -46.38
C GLU A 39 9.67 -39.32 -46.15
N LYS A 40 8.61 -40.11 -46.32
CA LYS A 40 7.25 -39.73 -45.92
C LYS A 40 7.17 -39.48 -44.41
N LEU A 41 7.74 -40.39 -43.61
CA LEU A 41 7.80 -40.26 -42.15
C LEU A 41 8.63 -39.06 -41.71
N PHE A 42 9.78 -38.82 -42.36
CA PHE A 42 10.62 -37.66 -42.10
C PHE A 42 9.90 -36.35 -42.41
N LYS A 43 9.27 -36.21 -43.59
CA LYS A 43 8.50 -35.01 -43.95
C LYS A 43 7.38 -34.73 -42.96
N LYS A 44 6.64 -35.77 -42.54
CA LYS A 44 5.56 -35.64 -41.55
C LYS A 44 6.08 -35.20 -40.18
N ARG A 45 7.19 -35.78 -39.70
CA ARG A 45 7.82 -35.42 -38.43
C ARG A 45 8.45 -34.01 -38.46
N SER A 46 9.15 -33.67 -39.53
CA SER A 46 9.79 -32.35 -39.70
C SER A 46 8.72 -31.25 -39.70
N SER A 47 7.68 -31.39 -40.52
CA SER A 47 6.56 -30.44 -40.54
C SER A 47 5.90 -30.28 -39.17
N TYR A 48 5.65 -31.38 -38.45
CA TYR A 48 5.08 -31.31 -37.11
C TYR A 48 5.99 -30.56 -36.12
N TYR A 49 7.28 -30.92 -36.04
CA TYR A 49 8.20 -30.28 -35.09
C TYR A 49 8.49 -28.83 -35.47
N GLU A 50 8.58 -28.49 -36.75
CA GLU A 50 8.70 -27.10 -37.22
C GLU A 50 7.51 -26.25 -36.80
N ASP A 51 6.29 -26.77 -36.91
CA ASP A 51 5.09 -26.07 -36.47
C ASP A 51 5.07 -25.86 -34.94
N VAL A 52 5.50 -26.87 -34.18
CA VAL A 52 5.64 -26.74 -32.72
C VAL A 52 6.72 -25.70 -32.37
N VAL A 53 7.85 -25.67 -33.07
CA VAL A 53 8.91 -24.67 -32.86
C VAL A 53 8.40 -23.26 -33.20
N LYS A 54 7.67 -23.08 -34.30
CA LYS A 54 7.05 -21.79 -34.66
C LYS A 54 6.07 -21.32 -33.59
N ARG A 55 5.26 -22.21 -33.02
CA ARG A 55 4.35 -21.89 -31.91
C ARG A 55 5.12 -21.51 -30.65
N GLN A 56 6.15 -22.28 -30.30
CA GLN A 56 7.01 -21.99 -29.15
C GLN A 56 7.72 -20.65 -29.29
N GLN A 57 8.21 -20.30 -30.48
CA GLN A 57 8.82 -18.99 -30.75
C GLN A 57 7.83 -17.84 -30.60
N ARG A 58 6.59 -17.99 -31.10
CA ARG A 58 5.54 -16.97 -30.90
C ARG A 58 5.21 -16.77 -29.43
N VAL A 59 5.02 -17.88 -28.70
CA VAL A 59 4.72 -17.85 -27.27
C VAL A 59 5.89 -17.25 -26.51
N HIS A 60 7.13 -17.63 -26.81
CA HIS A 60 8.32 -17.07 -26.20
C HIS A 60 8.44 -15.56 -26.48
N GLY A 61 8.21 -15.12 -27.72
CA GLY A 61 8.18 -13.69 -28.07
C GLY A 61 7.14 -12.92 -27.27
N ALA A 62 5.92 -13.46 -27.12
CA ALA A 62 4.87 -12.86 -26.30
C ALA A 62 5.23 -12.82 -24.80
N TRP A 63 5.91 -13.85 -24.28
CA TRP A 63 6.41 -13.84 -22.91
C TRP A 63 7.51 -12.82 -22.71
N MET A 64 8.41 -12.65 -23.68
CA MET A 64 9.48 -11.65 -23.61
C MET A 64 8.91 -10.23 -23.60
N THR A 65 7.94 -9.93 -24.46
CA THR A 65 7.30 -8.60 -24.45
C THR A 65 6.53 -8.34 -23.14
N LEU A 66 5.88 -9.36 -22.59
CA LEU A 66 5.25 -9.26 -21.28
C LEU A 66 6.29 -8.98 -20.20
N LEU A 67 7.40 -9.72 -20.18
CA LEU A 67 8.48 -9.55 -19.21
C LEU A 67 9.08 -8.13 -19.29
N GLU A 68 9.37 -7.63 -20.49
CA GLU A 68 9.85 -6.26 -20.70
C GLU A 68 8.85 -5.21 -20.18
N SER A 69 7.55 -5.42 -20.41
CA SER A 69 6.51 -4.52 -19.90
C SER A 69 6.42 -4.54 -18.37
N LEU A 70 6.58 -5.73 -17.76
CA LEU A 70 6.59 -5.91 -16.33
C LEU A 70 7.83 -5.26 -15.70
N ASP A 71 9.02 -5.46 -16.27
CA ASP A 71 10.26 -4.83 -15.80
C ASP A 71 10.21 -3.31 -15.91
N ALA A 72 9.67 -2.77 -17.01
CA ALA A 72 9.43 -1.34 -17.17
C ALA A 72 8.48 -0.83 -16.07
N SER A 73 7.36 -1.51 -15.85
CA SER A 73 6.39 -1.14 -14.79
C SER A 73 7.01 -1.22 -13.39
N HIS A 74 7.80 -2.25 -13.10
CA HIS A 74 8.50 -2.44 -11.85
C HIS A 74 9.51 -1.32 -11.62
N SER A 75 10.31 -0.96 -12.63
CA SER A 75 11.28 0.14 -12.53
C SER A 75 10.62 1.50 -12.22
N LEU A 76 9.43 1.75 -12.77
CA LEU A 76 8.65 2.95 -12.49
C LEU A 76 8.12 2.97 -11.05
N VAL A 77 7.62 1.83 -10.56
CA VAL A 77 7.14 1.69 -9.18
C VAL A 77 8.29 1.88 -8.19
N VAL A 78 9.45 1.26 -8.45
CA VAL A 78 10.66 1.36 -7.61
C VAL A 78 11.14 2.80 -7.48
N ARG A 79 11.03 3.63 -8.53
CA ARG A 79 11.41 5.05 -8.45
C ARG A 79 10.34 5.92 -7.80
N ALA A 80 9.07 5.59 -8.01
CA ALA A 80 7.98 6.48 -7.62
C ALA A 80 7.55 6.34 -6.15
N VAL A 81 7.71 5.17 -5.54
CA VAL A 81 7.46 4.96 -4.10
C VAL A 81 8.40 5.80 -3.22
N PRO A 82 9.73 5.82 -3.46
CA PRO A 82 10.65 6.72 -2.74
C PRO A 82 10.30 8.20 -2.92
N ALA A 83 9.86 8.62 -4.11
CA ALA A 83 9.49 10.01 -4.34
C ALA A 83 8.25 10.44 -3.53
N ALA A 84 7.24 9.57 -3.40
CA ALA A 84 6.06 9.83 -2.59
C ALA A 84 6.41 9.90 -1.09
N MET A 85 7.26 8.99 -0.61
CA MET A 85 7.77 8.98 0.75
C MET A 85 8.60 10.22 1.08
N GLU A 86 9.46 10.63 0.14
CA GLU A 86 10.29 11.82 0.30
C GLU A 86 9.43 13.09 0.35
N GLN A 87 8.35 13.16 -0.43
CA GLN A 87 7.40 14.27 -0.35
C GLN A 87 6.72 14.33 1.03
N LEU A 88 6.29 13.19 1.58
CA LEU A 88 5.73 13.14 2.94
C LEU A 88 6.77 13.56 4.00
N ARG A 89 8.01 13.09 3.87
CA ARG A 89 9.12 13.46 4.77
C ARG A 89 9.37 14.97 4.76
N LYS A 90 9.41 15.59 3.58
CA LYS A 90 9.55 17.04 3.42
C LYS A 90 8.39 17.79 4.08
N SER A 91 7.15 17.34 3.87
CA SER A 91 5.99 17.94 4.54
C SER A 91 6.10 17.88 6.07
N ARG A 92 6.59 16.78 6.63
CA ARG A 92 6.80 16.63 8.08
C ARG A 92 7.89 17.54 8.65
N LEU A 93 8.98 17.74 7.91
CA LEU A 93 10.03 18.69 8.29
C LEU A 93 9.46 20.13 8.33
N LEU A 94 8.75 20.53 7.28
CA LEU A 94 8.07 21.83 7.23
C LEU A 94 7.03 21.99 8.35
N LEU A 95 6.34 20.90 8.73
CA LEU A 95 5.42 20.92 9.87
C LEU A 95 6.15 21.16 11.18
N ALA A 96 7.30 20.51 11.41
CA ALA A 96 8.08 20.70 12.63
C ALA A 96 8.60 22.14 12.75
N GLU A 97 9.10 22.70 11.64
CA GLU A 97 9.53 24.11 11.56
C GLU A 97 8.36 25.06 11.83
N PHE A 98 7.22 24.85 11.16
CA PHE A 98 6.02 25.67 11.37
C PHE A 98 5.52 25.64 12.82
N LEU A 99 5.48 24.46 13.45
CA LEU A 99 5.05 24.33 14.85
C LEU A 99 6.04 25.01 15.80
N HIS A 100 7.34 24.93 15.50
CA HIS A 100 8.36 25.64 16.26
C HIS A 100 8.16 27.16 16.16
N ASP A 101 8.02 27.69 14.95
CA ASP A 101 7.80 29.12 14.70
C ASP A 101 6.52 29.64 15.36
N ARG A 102 5.44 28.86 15.28
CA ARG A 102 4.15 29.19 15.92
C ARG A 102 4.27 29.20 17.44
N ASN A 103 4.98 28.25 18.03
CA ASN A 103 5.24 28.22 19.48
C ASN A 103 6.09 29.41 19.93
N MET A 104 7.15 29.72 19.19
CA MET A 104 8.00 30.88 19.46
C MET A 104 7.24 32.19 19.35
N PHE A 105 6.39 32.33 18.33
CA PHE A 105 5.50 33.47 18.19
C PHE A 105 4.51 33.58 19.36
N SER A 106 3.86 32.47 19.75
CA SER A 106 2.93 32.44 20.88
C SER A 106 3.60 32.88 22.19
N LEU A 107 4.80 32.35 22.48
CA LEU A 107 5.58 32.72 23.67
C LEU A 107 6.00 34.20 23.65
N ALA A 108 6.43 34.70 22.50
CA ALA A 108 6.85 36.09 22.36
C ALA A 108 5.67 37.06 22.48
N VAL A 109 4.47 36.67 22.03
CA VAL A 109 3.23 37.43 22.26
C VAL A 109 2.84 37.40 23.74
N GLN A 110 2.91 36.23 24.40
CA GLN A 110 2.60 36.12 25.83
C GLN A 110 3.55 36.94 26.72
N ARG A 111 4.83 37.03 26.33
CA ARG A 111 5.85 37.84 27.02
C ARG A 111 5.84 39.31 26.60
N ASP A 112 4.87 39.72 25.79
CA ASP A 112 4.69 41.09 25.31
C ASP A 112 5.92 41.65 24.55
N GLN A 113 6.73 40.75 23.98
CA GLN A 113 7.98 41.06 23.25
C GLN A 113 7.72 41.52 21.81
N ILE A 114 6.54 41.21 21.25
CA ILE A 114 6.17 41.55 19.87
C ILE A 114 4.85 42.32 19.90
N LYS A 115 4.87 43.56 19.37
CA LYS A 115 3.71 44.47 19.37
C LYS A 115 3.46 45.09 17.99
N GLY A 116 2.24 45.61 17.81
CA GLY A 116 1.87 46.41 16.64
C GLY A 116 2.11 45.70 15.30
N PHE A 117 2.79 46.39 14.39
CA PHE A 117 3.05 45.92 13.02
C PHE A 117 3.92 44.66 12.93
N GLU A 118 4.81 44.41 13.90
CA GLU A 118 5.64 43.20 13.89
C GLU A 118 4.81 41.95 14.17
N LYS A 119 3.81 42.08 15.06
CA LYS A 119 2.85 41.00 15.38
C LYS A 119 2.03 40.61 14.15
N THR A 120 1.47 41.61 13.46
CA THR A 120 0.63 41.37 12.27
C THR A 120 1.45 40.82 11.10
N GLY A 121 2.70 41.28 10.93
CA GLY A 121 3.64 40.74 9.95
C GLY A 121 3.96 39.27 10.17
N LYS A 122 4.35 38.89 11.40
CA LYS A 122 4.66 37.50 11.77
C LYS A 122 3.43 36.60 11.70
N GLU A 123 2.26 37.07 12.12
CA GLU A 123 1.01 36.32 11.98
C GLU A 123 0.66 36.06 10.52
N ARG A 124 0.84 37.05 9.64
CA ARG A 124 0.64 36.87 8.19
C ARG A 124 1.63 35.86 7.61
N ALA A 125 2.89 35.90 8.01
CA ALA A 125 3.90 34.94 7.58
C ALA A 125 3.54 33.50 8.00
N LEU A 126 3.09 33.30 9.25
CA LEU A 126 2.64 32.00 9.74
C LEU A 126 1.43 31.48 8.95
N ARG A 127 0.45 32.35 8.64
CA ARG A 127 -0.70 31.95 7.81
C ARG A 127 -0.27 31.51 6.41
N LEU A 128 0.66 32.23 5.78
CA LEU A 128 1.20 31.86 4.46
C LEU A 128 1.98 30.53 4.51
N ALA A 129 2.78 30.32 5.56
CA ALA A 129 3.49 29.06 5.77
C ALA A 129 2.49 27.90 5.94
N SER A 130 1.42 28.12 6.70
CA SER A 130 0.40 27.10 6.93
C SER A 130 -0.37 26.73 5.65
N THR A 131 -0.77 27.71 4.83
CA THR A 131 -1.44 27.41 3.54
C THR A 131 -0.53 26.66 2.57
N ALA A 132 0.75 27.02 2.50
CA ALA A 132 1.74 26.27 1.74
C ALA A 132 1.87 24.83 2.28
N LEU A 133 1.89 24.65 3.60
CA LEU A 133 1.99 23.34 4.24
C LEU A 133 0.75 22.46 3.98
N VAL A 134 -0.48 23.00 4.07
CA VAL A 134 -1.72 22.32 3.63
C VAL A 134 -1.55 21.79 2.21
N SER A 135 -1.10 22.64 1.29
CA SER A 135 -0.94 22.27 -0.12
C SER A 135 0.10 21.16 -0.31
N SER A 136 1.21 21.21 0.45
CA SER A 136 2.25 20.17 0.43
C SER A 136 1.73 18.82 0.93
N TYR A 137 0.93 18.82 2.00
CA TYR A 137 0.29 17.61 2.51
C TYR A 137 -0.75 17.03 1.55
N ARG A 138 -1.60 17.87 0.94
CA ARG A 138 -2.55 17.42 -0.10
C ARG A 138 -1.82 16.73 -1.26
N LYS A 139 -0.72 17.31 -1.72
CA LYS A 139 0.13 16.71 -2.78
C LYS A 139 0.77 15.39 -2.32
N ALA A 140 1.27 15.34 -1.08
CA ALA A 140 1.84 14.10 -0.53
C ALA A 140 0.78 12.99 -0.48
N VAL A 141 -0.41 13.27 0.05
CA VAL A 141 -1.53 12.32 0.12
C VAL A 141 -1.94 11.84 -1.28
N GLU A 142 -2.04 12.73 -2.26
CA GLU A 142 -2.37 12.36 -3.64
C GLU A 142 -1.33 11.39 -4.24
N LEU A 143 -0.04 11.68 -4.04
CA LEU A 143 1.03 10.80 -4.51
C LEU A 143 0.98 9.44 -3.82
N LEU A 144 0.76 9.40 -2.50
CA LEU A 144 0.66 8.16 -1.74
C LEU A 144 -0.54 7.31 -2.18
N ARG A 145 -1.69 7.94 -2.48
CA ARG A 145 -2.88 7.26 -3.05
C ARG A 145 -2.59 6.62 -4.39
N LYS A 146 -1.94 7.35 -5.31
CA LYS A 146 -1.53 6.82 -6.63
C LYS A 146 -0.59 5.62 -6.51
N ARG A 147 0.08 5.44 -5.37
CA ARG A 147 0.97 4.31 -5.08
C ARG A 147 0.36 3.27 -4.14
N GLN A 148 -0.92 3.39 -3.80
CA GLN A 148 -1.64 2.47 -2.91
C GLN A 148 -0.98 2.29 -1.53
N MET A 149 -0.29 3.33 -1.05
CA MET A 149 0.39 3.34 0.25
C MET A 149 -0.58 3.73 1.36
N SER A 150 -1.58 2.88 1.63
CA SER A 150 -2.71 3.19 2.52
C SER A 150 -2.27 3.67 3.90
N ASP A 151 -1.30 3.00 4.52
CA ASP A 151 -0.83 3.32 5.87
C ASP A 151 -0.28 4.74 5.96
N GLN A 152 0.51 5.13 4.97
CA GLN A 152 1.08 6.47 4.88
C GLN A 152 0.04 7.51 4.49
N VAL A 153 -0.98 7.14 3.70
CA VAL A 153 -2.14 8.01 3.44
C VAL A 153 -2.87 8.32 4.74
N VAL A 154 -3.14 7.31 5.59
CA VAL A 154 -3.81 7.51 6.89
C VAL A 154 -3.03 8.48 7.76
N GLN A 155 -1.71 8.31 7.85
CA GLN A 155 -0.84 9.22 8.62
C GLN A 155 -0.85 10.65 8.05
N GLY A 156 -0.71 10.78 6.73
CA GLY A 156 -0.74 12.07 6.04
C GLY A 156 -2.07 12.81 6.23
N LEU A 157 -3.19 12.08 6.19
CA LEU A 157 -4.53 12.63 6.42
C LEU A 157 -4.77 13.02 7.89
N HIS A 158 -4.24 12.26 8.85
CA HIS A 158 -4.26 12.64 10.27
C HIS A 158 -3.51 13.94 10.53
N GLU A 159 -2.28 14.04 10.01
CA GLU A 159 -1.44 15.24 10.11
C GLU A 159 -2.09 16.45 9.42
N LEU A 160 -2.62 16.25 8.21
CA LEU A 160 -3.38 17.27 7.47
C LEU A 160 -4.62 17.73 8.25
N GLY A 161 -5.38 16.81 8.83
CA GLY A 161 -6.56 17.16 9.63
C GLY A 161 -6.21 17.94 10.90
N ASN A 162 -5.09 17.61 11.57
CA ASN A 162 -4.60 18.38 12.71
C ASN A 162 -4.25 19.81 12.30
N LEU A 163 -3.61 19.97 11.14
CA LEU A 163 -3.22 21.28 10.63
C LEU A 163 -4.43 22.13 10.22
N LEU A 164 -5.40 21.55 9.51
CA LEU A 164 -6.64 22.23 9.16
C LEU A 164 -7.42 22.68 10.39
N TRP A 165 -7.48 21.84 11.43
CA TRP A 165 -8.11 22.21 12.69
C TRP A 165 -7.40 23.38 13.37
N LEU A 166 -6.07 23.37 13.36
CA LEU A 166 -5.22 24.42 13.95
C LEU A 166 -5.28 25.76 13.20
N GLU A 167 -5.65 25.76 11.92
CA GLU A 167 -5.96 26.95 11.12
C GLU A 167 -7.41 27.43 11.27
N GLY A 168 -8.25 26.71 12.02
CA GLY A 168 -9.65 27.07 12.21
C GLY A 168 -10.56 26.60 11.07
N ASP A 169 -10.17 25.58 10.30
CA ASP A 169 -11.01 24.87 9.34
C ASP A 169 -11.49 23.51 9.91
N PRO A 170 -12.51 23.49 10.79
CA PRO A 170 -13.02 22.26 11.37
C PRO A 170 -13.71 21.36 10.33
N ALA A 171 -14.23 21.93 9.24
CA ALA A 171 -14.88 21.16 8.18
C ALA A 171 -13.84 20.37 7.37
N GLY A 172 -12.74 21.00 6.98
CA GLY A 172 -11.61 20.35 6.33
C GLY A 172 -10.94 19.31 7.23
N ALA A 173 -10.80 19.61 8.53
CA ALA A 173 -10.29 18.65 9.51
C ALA A 173 -11.19 17.40 9.61
N ARG A 174 -12.51 17.61 9.71
CA ARG A 174 -13.51 16.53 9.73
C ARG A 174 -13.40 15.63 8.51
N SER A 175 -13.34 16.24 7.33
CA SER A 175 -13.21 15.51 6.06
C SER A 175 -11.92 14.67 6.05
N SER A 176 -10.79 15.27 6.40
CA SER A 176 -9.48 14.59 6.39
C SER A 176 -9.43 13.43 7.39
N TRP A 177 -9.98 13.59 8.59
CA TRP A 177 -10.05 12.53 9.59
C TRP A 177 -11.01 11.41 9.22
N SER A 178 -12.19 11.74 8.64
CA SER A 178 -13.11 10.71 8.13
C SER A 178 -12.45 9.90 7.01
N ASP A 179 -11.81 10.58 6.07
CA ASP A 179 -11.12 9.96 4.94
C ASP A 179 -9.93 9.08 5.40
N ALA A 180 -9.25 9.47 6.47
CA ALA A 180 -8.21 8.65 7.10
C ALA A 180 -8.78 7.33 7.64
N VAL A 181 -9.93 7.37 8.33
CA VAL A 181 -10.59 6.16 8.84
C VAL A 181 -11.10 5.29 7.68
N ASP A 182 -11.71 5.90 6.66
CA ASP A 182 -12.18 5.18 5.47
C ASP A 182 -11.01 4.49 4.76
N THR A 183 -9.87 5.17 4.61
CA THR A 183 -8.66 4.60 4.00
C THR A 183 -8.08 3.47 4.84
N ALA A 184 -8.08 3.60 6.17
CA ALA A 184 -7.53 2.57 7.06
C ALA A 184 -8.31 1.25 6.99
N TYR A 185 -9.62 1.31 6.79
CA TYR A 185 -10.48 0.12 6.72
C TYR A 185 -10.93 -0.22 5.30
N GLN A 186 -10.46 0.52 4.29
CA GLN A 186 -10.91 0.41 2.89
C GLN A 186 -12.44 0.41 2.77
N TYR A 187 -13.11 1.20 3.62
CA TYR A 187 -14.56 1.20 3.78
C TYR A 187 -15.09 2.63 3.66
N VAL A 188 -16.06 2.85 2.76
CA VAL A 188 -16.60 4.20 2.50
C VAL A 188 -17.57 4.60 3.61
N TYR A 189 -17.36 5.81 4.16
CA TYR A 189 -18.11 6.32 5.30
C TYR A 189 -18.05 5.40 6.54
N ALA A 190 -16.86 4.88 6.85
CA ALA A 190 -16.61 3.95 7.94
C ALA A 190 -17.16 4.47 9.28
N ILE A 191 -17.01 5.76 9.58
CA ILE A 191 -17.54 6.35 10.83
C ILE A 191 -19.07 6.32 10.88
N LYS A 192 -19.75 6.53 9.74
CA LYS A 192 -21.23 6.53 9.69
C LYS A 192 -21.81 5.11 9.70
N ASN A 193 -21.12 4.17 9.06
CA ASN A 193 -21.54 2.78 8.91
C ASN A 193 -20.69 1.84 9.78
N TRP A 194 -20.34 2.29 10.99
CA TRP A 194 -19.31 1.67 11.80
C TRP A 194 -19.61 0.22 12.18
N GLN A 195 -20.89 -0.15 12.40
CA GLN A 195 -21.24 -1.54 12.72
C GLN A 195 -20.85 -2.48 11.57
N LYS A 196 -21.24 -2.14 10.34
CA LYS A 196 -20.90 -2.93 9.16
C LYS A 196 -19.40 -2.93 8.88
N CYS A 197 -18.73 -1.80 9.11
CA CYS A 197 -17.28 -1.70 9.00
C CYS A 197 -16.57 -2.61 10.02
N ALA A 198 -17.02 -2.62 11.27
CA ALA A 198 -16.49 -3.48 12.33
C ALA A 198 -16.65 -4.97 11.98
N GLU A 199 -17.82 -5.37 11.49
CA GLU A 199 -18.09 -6.76 11.09
C GLU A 199 -17.26 -7.24 9.89
N THR A 200 -16.97 -6.36 8.92
CA THR A 200 -16.39 -6.75 7.63
C THR A 200 -14.92 -6.41 7.46
N ALA A 201 -14.44 -5.32 8.06
CA ALA A 201 -13.13 -4.74 7.80
C ALA A 201 -12.22 -4.63 9.03
N VAL A 202 -12.78 -4.69 10.24
CA VAL A 202 -11.98 -4.74 11.48
C VAL A 202 -11.61 -6.19 11.76
N THR A 203 -10.41 -6.56 11.34
CA THR A 203 -9.81 -7.86 11.65
C THR A 203 -8.62 -7.69 12.60
N PRO A 204 -8.31 -8.71 13.42
CA PRO A 204 -7.10 -8.69 14.24
C PRO A 204 -5.86 -8.39 13.39
N PRO A 205 -4.97 -7.47 13.82
CA PRO A 205 -3.81 -7.09 13.03
C PRO A 205 -2.87 -8.27 12.84
N GLN A 206 -2.40 -8.47 11.60
CA GLN A 206 -1.42 -9.51 11.26
C GLN A 206 0.02 -9.07 11.54
N ASP A 207 0.28 -7.75 11.44
CA ASP A 207 1.60 -7.15 11.61
C ASP A 207 1.53 -5.94 12.56
N ALA A 208 2.66 -5.61 13.20
CA ALA A 208 2.78 -4.47 14.10
C ALA A 208 2.35 -3.14 13.45
N LYS A 209 2.70 -2.92 12.17
CA LYS A 209 2.30 -1.72 11.41
C LYS A 209 0.78 -1.59 11.30
N ARG A 210 0.07 -2.71 11.11
CA ARG A 210 -1.39 -2.70 11.05
C ARG A 210 -1.98 -2.33 12.41
N ALA A 211 -1.42 -2.88 13.50
CA ALA A 211 -1.83 -2.51 14.85
C ALA A 211 -1.60 -1.01 15.12
N GLU A 212 -0.47 -0.44 14.70
CA GLU A 212 -0.18 0.99 14.81
C GLU A 212 -1.23 1.85 14.08
N ILE A 213 -1.59 1.48 12.85
CA ILE A 213 -2.63 2.19 12.09
C ILE A 213 -4.00 2.08 12.75
N MET A 214 -4.36 0.89 13.25
CA MET A 214 -5.62 0.68 13.98
C MET A 214 -5.67 1.57 15.23
N LEU A 215 -4.60 1.60 16.03
CA LEU A 215 -4.50 2.47 17.21
C LEU A 215 -4.53 3.96 16.84
N LEU A 216 -3.89 4.35 15.72
CA LEU A 216 -3.97 5.71 15.20
C LEU A 216 -5.42 6.09 14.84
N THR A 217 -6.19 5.18 14.26
CA THR A 217 -7.61 5.45 13.95
C THR A 217 -8.45 5.67 15.19
N VAL A 218 -8.15 5.04 16.33
CA VAL A 218 -8.80 5.33 17.61
C VAL A 218 -8.57 6.79 18.02
N ALA A 219 -7.33 7.28 17.91
CA ALA A 219 -7.02 8.68 18.18
C ALA A 219 -7.71 9.63 17.19
N ILE A 220 -7.82 9.25 15.91
CA ILE A 220 -8.53 10.02 14.89
C ILE A 220 -10.04 10.09 15.21
N LEU A 221 -10.67 8.98 15.59
CA LEU A 221 -12.08 8.93 15.98
C LEU A 221 -12.37 9.84 17.18
N ALA A 222 -11.50 9.81 18.20
CA ALA A 222 -11.60 10.69 19.35
C ALA A 222 -11.50 12.17 18.97
N LYS A 223 -10.55 12.53 18.10
CA LYS A 223 -10.40 13.90 17.58
C LYS A 223 -11.63 14.33 16.76
N HIS A 224 -12.09 13.47 15.84
CA HIS A 224 -13.26 13.73 15.02
C HIS A 224 -14.49 14.00 15.90
N ALA A 225 -14.81 13.10 16.83
CA ALA A 225 -15.97 13.26 17.73
C ALA A 225 -15.86 14.55 18.57
N ARG A 226 -14.74 14.74 19.29
CA ARG A 226 -14.60 15.84 20.25
C ARG A 226 -14.47 17.21 19.60
N LEU A 227 -13.71 17.30 18.50
CA LEU A 227 -13.30 18.59 17.94
C LEU A 227 -14.19 19.06 16.79
N THR A 228 -14.85 18.16 16.06
CA THR A 228 -15.68 18.55 14.89
C THR A 228 -17.17 18.42 15.15
N THR A 229 -17.59 17.53 16.06
CA THR A 229 -19.01 17.29 16.37
C THR A 229 -19.29 17.38 17.87
N PRO A 230 -18.94 18.48 18.56
CA PRO A 230 -19.03 18.55 20.03
C PRO A 230 -20.46 18.43 20.59
N LYS A 231 -21.49 18.74 19.79
CA LYS A 231 -22.90 18.70 20.19
C LYS A 231 -23.61 17.38 19.84
N ASP A 232 -22.97 16.50 19.08
CA ASP A 232 -23.57 15.26 18.59
C ASP A 232 -23.23 14.09 19.53
N THR A 233 -24.04 13.91 20.56
CA THR A 233 -23.85 12.84 21.56
C THR A 233 -23.91 11.45 20.94
N ASN A 234 -24.77 11.25 19.94
CA ASN A 234 -24.89 9.99 19.23
C ASN A 234 -23.63 9.71 18.39
N GLY A 235 -23.11 10.73 17.71
CA GLY A 235 -21.82 10.65 17.01
C GLY A 235 -20.66 10.28 17.92
N HIS A 236 -20.63 10.79 19.16
CA HIS A 236 -19.62 10.44 20.16
C HIS A 236 -19.75 8.99 20.61
N LEU A 237 -20.98 8.54 20.89
CA LEU A 237 -21.25 7.15 21.25
C LEU A 237 -20.82 6.19 20.13
N ASN A 238 -21.21 6.47 18.89
CA ASN A 238 -20.84 5.66 17.73
C ASN A 238 -19.31 5.60 17.52
N ALA A 239 -18.62 6.74 17.64
CA ALA A 239 -17.17 6.78 17.55
C ALA A 239 -16.48 5.99 18.69
N ALA A 240 -17.02 6.05 19.91
CA ALA A 240 -16.50 5.31 21.05
C ALA A 240 -16.72 3.80 20.92
N LEU A 241 -17.90 3.37 20.47
CA LEU A 241 -18.20 1.97 20.20
C LEU A 241 -17.30 1.43 19.06
N PHE A 242 -17.14 2.18 17.98
CA PHE A 242 -16.24 1.79 16.90
C PHE A 242 -14.79 1.68 17.37
N ALA A 243 -14.31 2.65 18.17
CA ALA A 243 -13.00 2.58 18.79
C ALA A 243 -12.83 1.35 19.70
N SER A 244 -13.89 0.94 20.41
CA SER A 244 -13.84 -0.24 21.28
C SER A 244 -13.67 -1.54 20.51
N GLU A 245 -14.35 -1.69 19.37
CA GLU A 245 -14.19 -2.86 18.48
C GLU A 245 -12.77 -2.92 17.88
N ILE A 246 -12.22 -1.77 17.49
CA ILE A 246 -10.84 -1.67 17.00
C ILE A 246 -9.85 -2.08 18.09
N LEU A 247 -10.04 -1.59 19.31
CA LEU A 247 -9.20 -1.97 20.45
C LEU A 247 -9.33 -3.45 20.78
N GLU A 248 -10.54 -4.01 20.78
CA GLU A 248 -10.76 -5.44 20.99
C GLU A 248 -10.02 -6.26 19.93
N ALA A 249 -10.09 -5.90 18.65
CA ALA A 249 -9.36 -6.58 17.58
C ALA A 249 -7.83 -6.50 17.75
N VAL A 250 -7.28 -5.34 18.14
CA VAL A 250 -5.84 -5.21 18.44
C VAL A 250 -5.45 -6.04 19.66
N LEU A 251 -6.23 -5.98 20.74
CA LEU A 251 -5.93 -6.71 21.96
C LEU A 251 -6.03 -8.22 21.77
N THR A 252 -7.04 -8.72 21.05
CA THR A 252 -7.20 -10.16 20.77
C THR A 252 -6.11 -10.74 19.87
N SER A 253 -5.33 -9.90 19.16
CA SER A 253 -4.20 -10.34 18.33
C SER A 253 -2.89 -10.59 19.09
N ALA A 254 -2.74 -10.06 20.30
CA ALA A 254 -1.50 -10.16 21.07
C ALA A 254 -1.61 -11.23 22.18
N LEU A 255 -0.56 -12.03 22.38
CA LEU A 255 -0.47 -13.03 23.45
C LEU A 255 -0.10 -12.37 24.80
N PRO A 256 -0.62 -12.85 25.95
CA PRO A 256 -1.69 -13.82 26.16
C PRO A 256 -2.99 -13.05 26.47
N HIS A 257 -3.47 -12.23 25.54
CA HIS A 257 -4.71 -11.51 25.75
C HIS A 257 -5.90 -12.42 25.46
N PRO A 258 -6.99 -12.26 26.21
CA PRO A 258 -8.11 -13.16 26.05
C PRO A 258 -8.73 -13.06 24.65
N SER A 259 -8.99 -14.22 24.04
CA SER A 259 -9.54 -14.29 22.67
C SER A 259 -11.04 -14.03 22.58
N ARG A 260 -11.70 -13.76 23.72
CA ARG A 260 -13.15 -13.57 23.83
C ARG A 260 -13.47 -12.39 24.73
N ARG A 261 -14.46 -11.60 24.34
CA ARG A 261 -14.95 -10.40 25.08
C ARG A 261 -15.21 -10.64 26.56
N GLU A 262 -15.80 -11.78 26.91
CA GLU A 262 -16.15 -12.16 28.29
C GLU A 262 -14.95 -12.29 29.24
N LEU A 263 -13.76 -12.47 28.67
CA LEU A 263 -12.53 -12.66 29.42
C LEU A 263 -11.77 -11.34 29.65
N PHE A 264 -12.20 -10.23 29.03
CA PHE A 264 -11.68 -8.88 29.28
C PHE A 264 -12.26 -8.22 30.55
N ALA A 265 -13.09 -8.94 31.31
CA ALA A 265 -13.68 -8.42 32.52
C ALA A 265 -12.59 -8.00 33.55
N PRO A 266 -12.81 -6.91 34.32
CA PRO A 266 -11.77 -6.32 35.19
C PRO A 266 -11.23 -7.26 36.27
N ASP A 267 -12.02 -8.28 36.62
CA ASP A 267 -11.71 -9.38 37.53
C ASP A 267 -10.80 -10.45 36.89
N LYS A 268 -10.79 -10.57 35.55
CA LYS A 268 -10.12 -11.64 34.81
C LYS A 268 -8.88 -11.20 34.03
N TYR A 269 -8.76 -9.92 33.69
CA TYR A 269 -7.66 -9.44 32.85
C TYR A 269 -7.13 -8.06 33.26
N ARG A 270 -5.80 -7.91 33.33
CA ARG A 270 -5.11 -6.65 33.67
C ARG A 270 -4.19 -6.19 32.53
N LEU A 271 -4.44 -4.99 32.02
CA LEU A 271 -3.79 -4.34 30.87
C LEU A 271 -2.29 -3.98 31.03
N ARG A 272 -1.54 -4.62 31.94
CA ARG A 272 -0.18 -4.18 32.31
C ARG A 272 0.90 -4.46 31.25
N GLU A 273 0.64 -5.35 30.28
CA GLU A 273 1.68 -5.88 29.38
C GLU A 273 1.66 -5.31 27.95
N ILE A 274 0.58 -4.66 27.53
CA ILE A 274 0.40 -4.12 26.16
C ILE A 274 1.48 -3.08 25.80
N PHE A 275 1.95 -2.31 26.77
CA PHE A 275 2.91 -1.23 26.54
C PHE A 275 4.38 -1.70 26.55
N PHE A 276 4.68 -2.94 26.94
CA PHE A 276 6.05 -3.44 26.90
C PHE A 276 6.53 -3.67 25.46
N GLY A 277 5.67 -4.20 24.58
CA GLY A 277 5.99 -4.40 23.15
C GLY A 277 5.88 -3.13 22.29
N LEU A 278 5.11 -2.12 22.73
CA LEU A 278 4.91 -0.87 21.99
C LEU A 278 5.99 0.20 22.27
N ARG A 279 6.90 -0.02 23.22
CA ARG A 279 8.00 0.92 23.55
C ARG A 279 8.94 1.21 22.37
N GLU A 280 9.00 0.32 21.38
CA GLU A 280 9.83 0.50 20.19
C GLU A 280 9.10 1.23 19.04
N THR A 281 7.79 1.44 19.17
CA THR A 281 6.97 2.05 18.12
C THR A 281 7.07 3.57 18.14
N ARG A 282 7.72 4.14 17.11
CA ARG A 282 7.93 5.59 16.93
C ARG A 282 6.65 6.36 16.55
N MET A 283 5.52 5.66 16.44
CA MET A 283 4.30 6.16 15.80
C MET A 283 3.26 6.71 16.78
N ILE A 284 3.21 6.18 18.01
CA ILE A 284 2.13 6.46 18.96
C ILE A 284 2.56 7.49 20.02
N LEU A 285 3.85 7.53 20.36
CA LEU A 285 4.40 8.49 21.32
C LEU A 285 5.36 9.45 20.60
N PRO A 286 5.26 10.78 20.82
CA PRO A 286 6.23 11.72 20.30
C PRO A 286 7.62 11.40 20.87
N PRO A 287 8.72 11.65 20.13
CA PRO A 287 10.08 11.25 20.51
C PRO A 287 10.63 11.88 21.82
N ASN A 288 9.83 12.65 22.57
CA ASN A 288 10.28 13.39 23.75
C ASN A 288 9.44 13.16 25.02
N SER A 289 8.61 12.11 25.13
CA SER A 289 7.89 11.83 26.38
C SER A 289 8.66 10.95 27.39
N VAL A 290 10.00 10.97 27.33
CA VAL A 290 10.85 10.40 28.38
C VAL A 290 11.61 11.54 29.05
N TYR A 291 10.86 12.30 29.84
CA TYR A 291 11.26 12.82 31.15
C TYR A 291 10.05 12.68 32.07
#